data_AF-A0A1X7HL94-F1
#
_entry.id   AF-A0A1X7HL94-F1
#
_cell.length_a   1.000
_cell.length_b   1.000
_cell.length_c   1.000
_cell.angle_alpha   90.00
_cell.angle_beta   90.00
_cell.angle_gamma   90.00
#
_symmetry.space_group_name_H-M   'P 1'
#
loop_
_entity.id
_entity.type
_entity.pdbx_description
1 polymer ?
#
loop_
_entity_poly.entity_id
_entity_poly.type
_entity_poly.pdbx_seq_one_letter_code
_entity_poly.pdbx_strand_id
1 'polypeptide(L)'
;MSEQMGSKANKRLDSVRVLVQEMIISMVSILQRQEACVHLNGVSNFSSMLAKKRGQNQELAAIIGLLHDYYYYKTGIHEFPGPNSAETVRPLLRDMNIFTKEEQTTILKAIFHRGDRSRVHGPYEEIVKDAYVMQLYFQNSSRILSQQDVSRLRNVFRELAIPEDFSDEMHDSDKRGILQNTDRRSKLADIAEALGRENIIGVPGDERYREICNYWPDQGIYKVLQSNWCAAFVYHCCMQAGFQLPIRDPNGMYRLAGVGAWLDWAQLPETGFLCFDGQNGFTPQRGDIVIYEKLLTDVSHDHIGIVLACDDKEILVAEGNRDNQNYSSVFYRDRWRCILGYIRIDNDYRFHFSGDYNPII
;
A
#
# COMPACT_ATOMS: atom_id res chain seq x y z
N MET A 1 -26.11 -17.53 28.05
CA MET A 1 -25.55 -17.43 26.67
C MET A 1 -25.21 -15.99 26.27
N SER A 2 -26.00 -14.98 26.64
CA SER A 2 -25.71 -13.56 26.37
C SER A 2 -24.45 -13.01 27.08
N GLU A 3 -24.21 -13.39 28.34
CA GLU A 3 -23.03 -12.93 29.10
C GLU A 3 -21.69 -13.53 28.61
N GLN A 4 -21.69 -14.80 28.17
CA GLN A 4 -20.49 -15.43 27.60
C GLN A 4 -20.11 -14.85 26.22
N MET A 5 -21.09 -14.42 25.42
CA MET A 5 -20.86 -13.70 24.17
C MET A 5 -20.32 -12.28 24.41
N GLY A 6 -20.85 -11.56 25.41
CA GLY A 6 -20.34 -10.24 25.80
C GLY A 6 -18.91 -10.26 26.36
N SER A 7 -18.56 -11.30 27.13
CA SER A 7 -17.21 -11.52 27.67
C SER A 7 -16.15 -11.82 26.59
N LYS A 8 -16.53 -12.55 25.53
CA LYS A 8 -15.63 -12.87 24.42
C LYS A 8 -15.43 -11.69 23.46
N ALA A 9 -16.49 -10.91 23.22
CA ALA A 9 -16.45 -9.72 22.36
C ALA A 9 -15.55 -8.60 22.91
N ASN A 10 -15.62 -8.33 24.22
CA ASN A 10 -14.73 -7.34 24.84
C ASN A 10 -13.25 -7.72 24.68
N LYS A 11 -12.92 -9.01 24.77
CA LYS A 11 -11.53 -9.48 24.65
C LYS A 11 -10.91 -9.25 23.28
N ARG A 12 -11.65 -9.44 22.16
CA ARG A 12 -11.05 -9.29 20.83
C ARG A 12 -10.80 -7.83 20.46
N LEU A 13 -11.79 -6.96 20.71
CA LEU A 13 -11.63 -5.52 20.52
C LEU A 13 -10.48 -4.98 21.40
N ASP A 14 -10.36 -5.45 22.64
CA ASP A 14 -9.27 -5.04 23.52
C ASP A 14 -7.90 -5.53 23.01
N SER A 15 -7.79 -6.73 22.45
CA SER A 15 -6.55 -7.18 21.78
C SER A 15 -6.16 -6.28 20.60
N VAL A 16 -7.14 -5.86 19.79
CA VAL A 16 -6.89 -4.91 18.68
C VAL A 16 -6.49 -3.52 19.21
N ARG A 17 -7.11 -3.06 20.30
CA ARG A 17 -6.73 -1.80 20.94
C ARG A 17 -5.29 -1.82 21.44
N VAL A 18 -4.84 -2.91 22.06
CA VAL A 18 -3.45 -3.06 22.50
C VAL A 18 -2.51 -2.98 21.29
N LEU A 19 -2.79 -3.72 20.22
CA LEU A 19 -2.00 -3.66 18.98
C LEU A 19 -1.88 -2.22 18.45
N VAL A 20 -2.99 -1.49 18.38
CA VAL A 20 -3.02 -0.10 17.87
C VAL A 20 -2.30 0.85 18.82
N GLN A 21 -2.45 0.68 20.14
CA GLN A 21 -1.74 1.49 21.13
C GLN A 21 -0.23 1.27 21.07
N GLU A 22 0.24 0.03 20.93
CA GLU A 22 1.67 -0.27 20.74
C GLU A 22 2.23 0.39 19.48
N MET A 23 1.46 0.36 18.38
CA MET A 23 1.79 1.08 17.15
C MET A 23 1.92 2.58 17.42
N ILE A 24 0.93 3.21 18.05
CA ILE A 24 0.94 4.65 18.34
C ILE A 24 2.12 5.01 19.27
N ILE A 25 2.36 4.25 20.34
CA ILE A 25 3.46 4.51 21.27
C ILE A 25 4.82 4.49 20.57
N SER A 26 4.97 3.63 19.56
CA SER A 26 6.21 3.51 18.77
C SER A 26 6.52 4.70 17.84
N MET A 27 5.55 5.60 17.61
CA MET A 27 5.77 6.78 16.77
C MET A 27 6.64 7.83 17.50
N VAL A 28 7.55 8.47 16.75
CA VAL A 28 8.52 9.44 17.30
C VAL A 28 7.85 10.77 17.68
N SER A 29 6.95 11.30 16.84
CA SER A 29 6.33 12.61 17.06
C SER A 29 5.18 12.54 18.05
N ILE A 30 5.26 13.31 19.15
CA ILE A 30 4.18 13.43 20.14
C ILE A 30 2.88 13.94 19.50
N LEU A 31 2.98 14.92 18.61
CA LEU A 31 1.81 15.49 17.94
C LEU A 31 1.12 14.45 17.06
N GLN A 32 1.89 13.70 16.25
CA GLN A 32 1.33 12.64 15.42
C GLN A 32 0.73 11.51 16.26
N ARG A 33 1.29 11.20 17.44
CA ARG A 33 0.70 10.23 18.37
C ARG A 33 -0.67 10.67 18.87
N GLN A 34 -0.80 11.94 19.25
CA GLN A 34 -2.07 12.50 19.70
C GLN A 34 -3.10 12.50 18.58
N GLU A 35 -2.70 12.92 17.38
CA GLU A 35 -3.54 12.91 16.19
C GLU A 35 -4.03 11.48 15.85
N ALA A 36 -3.11 10.51 15.83
CA ALA A 36 -3.43 9.10 15.59
C ALA A 36 -4.43 8.57 16.62
N CYS A 37 -4.20 8.86 17.90
CA CYS A 37 -5.08 8.43 18.98
C CYS A 37 -6.49 9.00 18.83
N VAL A 38 -6.61 10.31 18.59
CA VAL A 38 -7.91 10.97 18.41
C VAL A 38 -8.63 10.45 17.18
N HIS A 39 -7.94 10.39 16.04
CA HIS A 39 -8.54 9.97 14.77
C HIS A 39 -8.99 8.51 14.79
N LEU A 40 -8.12 7.56 15.13
CA LEU A 40 -8.45 6.14 15.09
C LEU A 40 -9.55 5.76 16.09
N ASN A 41 -9.50 6.29 17.32
CA ASN A 41 -10.56 6.05 18.30
C ASN A 41 -11.88 6.74 17.92
N GLY A 42 -11.80 7.94 17.34
CA GLY A 42 -12.96 8.65 16.82
C GLY A 42 -13.69 7.89 15.73
N VAL A 43 -12.96 7.44 14.69
CA VAL A 43 -13.53 6.61 13.62
C VAL A 43 -14.08 5.30 14.18
N SER A 44 -13.37 4.65 15.12
CA SER A 44 -13.84 3.43 15.79
C SER A 44 -15.17 3.63 16.51
N ASN A 45 -15.30 4.72 17.27
CA ASN A 45 -16.51 5.02 18.05
C ASN A 45 -17.69 5.34 17.13
N PHE A 46 -17.50 6.18 16.11
CA PHE A 46 -18.54 6.43 15.11
C PHE A 46 -18.92 5.17 14.33
N SER A 47 -17.96 4.32 13.97
CA SER A 47 -18.23 3.04 13.30
C SER A 47 -19.10 2.13 14.16
N SER A 48 -18.78 2.00 15.45
CA SER A 48 -19.58 1.24 16.41
C SER A 48 -21.01 1.76 16.53
N MET A 49 -21.17 3.09 16.69
CA MET A 49 -22.47 3.74 16.79
C MET A 49 -23.31 3.55 15.52
N LEU A 50 -22.73 3.78 14.34
CA LEU A 50 -23.41 3.60 13.05
C LEU A 50 -23.77 2.12 12.83
N ALA A 51 -22.89 1.19 13.17
CA ALA A 51 -23.20 -0.23 13.12
C ALA A 51 -24.42 -0.58 13.99
N LYS A 52 -24.51 -0.03 15.21
CA LYS A 52 -25.68 -0.21 16.07
C LYS A 52 -26.96 0.30 15.41
N LYS A 53 -26.92 1.50 14.83
CA LYS A 53 -28.06 2.12 14.13
C LYS A 53 -28.49 1.31 12.90
N ARG A 54 -27.54 0.73 12.17
CA ARG A 54 -27.75 0.00 10.90
C ARG A 54 -27.91 -1.52 11.07
N GLY A 55 -28.04 -2.01 12.31
CA GLY A 55 -28.24 -3.44 12.58
C GLY A 55 -27.03 -4.34 12.28
N GLN A 56 -25.81 -3.79 12.31
CA GLN A 56 -24.56 -4.51 12.08
C GLN A 56 -23.82 -4.81 13.40
N ASN A 57 -22.75 -5.61 13.34
CA ASN A 57 -21.95 -5.94 14.51
C ASN A 57 -21.06 -4.74 14.92
N GLN A 58 -21.39 -4.15 16.07
CA GLN A 58 -20.66 -3.00 16.65
C GLN A 58 -19.17 -3.30 16.89
N GLU A 59 -18.85 -4.49 17.39
CA GLU A 59 -17.47 -4.90 17.70
C GLU A 59 -16.62 -4.92 16.43
N LEU A 60 -17.16 -5.55 15.37
CA LEU A 60 -16.46 -5.67 14.08
C LEU A 60 -16.26 -4.29 13.44
N ALA A 61 -17.27 -3.42 13.50
CA ALA A 61 -17.18 -2.06 12.99
C ALA A 61 -16.16 -1.20 13.77
N ALA A 62 -16.10 -1.35 15.11
CA ALA A 62 -15.09 -0.67 15.93
C ALA A 62 -13.66 -1.12 15.55
N ILE A 63 -13.46 -2.43 15.37
CA ILE A 63 -12.17 -3.00 14.95
C ILE A 63 -11.74 -2.46 13.58
N ILE A 64 -12.67 -2.39 12.62
CA ILE A 64 -12.42 -1.78 11.31
C ILE A 64 -12.00 -0.32 11.46
N GLY A 65 -12.72 0.46 12.26
CA GLY A 65 -12.40 1.86 12.51
C GLY A 65 -11.04 2.07 13.18
N LEU A 66 -10.59 1.16 14.04
CA LEU A 66 -9.25 1.22 14.65
C LEU A 66 -8.12 0.91 13.66
N LEU A 67 -8.39 0.08 12.64
CA LEU A 67 -7.37 -0.47 11.74
C LEU A 67 -7.34 0.20 10.36
N HIS A 68 -8.31 1.07 10.04
CA HIS A 68 -8.53 1.57 8.67
C HIS A 68 -7.35 2.31 8.03
N ASP A 69 -6.58 3.05 8.83
CA ASP A 69 -5.40 3.82 8.39
C ASP A 69 -4.11 3.28 9.05
N TYR A 70 -4.08 2.00 9.44
CA TYR A 70 -2.95 1.40 10.17
C TYR A 70 -1.62 1.58 9.43
N TYR A 71 -1.61 1.42 8.10
CA TYR A 71 -0.40 1.57 7.30
C TYR A 71 0.17 2.99 7.36
N TYR A 72 -0.69 3.99 7.22
CA TYR A 72 -0.30 5.39 7.25
C TYR A 72 0.36 5.75 8.58
N TYR A 73 -0.26 5.40 9.71
CA TYR A 73 0.32 5.71 11.02
C TYR A 73 1.60 4.93 11.33
N LYS A 74 1.81 3.79 10.67
CA LYS A 74 3.00 2.98 10.84
C LYS A 74 4.19 3.46 9.99
N THR A 75 3.93 4.06 8.83
CA THR A 75 4.96 4.36 7.80
C THR A 75 5.10 5.84 7.46
N GLY A 76 4.06 6.64 7.71
CA GLY A 76 3.93 8.02 7.23
C GLY A 76 3.53 8.15 5.75
N ILE A 77 3.23 7.04 5.06
CA ILE A 77 2.99 7.00 3.61
C ILE A 77 1.48 7.13 3.34
N HIS A 78 1.11 8.05 2.46
CA HIS A 78 -0.28 8.42 2.19
C HIS A 78 -0.88 7.71 0.97
N GLU A 79 -0.04 7.12 0.12
CA GLU A 79 -0.44 6.40 -1.08
C GLU A 79 -1.26 5.16 -0.72
N PHE A 80 -2.38 4.97 -1.44
CA PHE A 80 -3.28 3.82 -1.33
C PHE A 80 -3.61 3.42 0.13
N PRO A 81 -4.17 4.34 0.94
CA PRO A 81 -4.30 4.14 2.38
C PRO A 81 -5.18 2.93 2.74
N GLY A 82 -6.23 2.68 1.96
CA GLY A 82 -7.07 1.48 2.12
C GLY A 82 -6.33 0.18 1.74
N PRO A 83 -5.88 0.02 0.48
CA PRO A 83 -5.16 -1.17 0.05
C PRO A 83 -3.94 -1.52 0.92
N ASN A 84 -3.09 -0.53 1.23
CA ASN A 84 -1.88 -0.76 2.01
C ASN A 84 -2.21 -1.07 3.49
N SER A 85 -3.24 -0.45 4.07
CA SER A 85 -3.69 -0.81 5.43
C SER A 85 -4.29 -2.21 5.48
N ALA A 86 -5.11 -2.59 4.49
CA ALA A 86 -5.65 -3.94 4.42
C ALA A 86 -4.53 -4.99 4.32
N GLU A 87 -3.54 -4.78 3.45
CA GLU A 87 -2.43 -5.73 3.31
C GLU A 87 -1.52 -5.80 4.55
N THR A 88 -1.31 -4.66 5.23
CA THR A 88 -0.51 -4.61 6.46
C THR A 88 -1.21 -5.32 7.62
N VAL A 89 -2.54 -5.15 7.72
CA VAL A 89 -3.36 -5.71 8.79
C VAL A 89 -3.66 -7.20 8.57
N ARG A 90 -3.70 -7.67 7.32
CA ARG A 90 -3.99 -9.07 6.96
C ARG A 90 -3.17 -10.11 7.75
N PRO A 91 -1.82 -10.08 7.76
CA PRO A 91 -1.05 -11.04 8.55
C PRO A 91 -1.30 -10.88 10.06
N LEU A 92 -1.53 -9.66 10.56
CA LEU A 92 -1.81 -9.42 11.98
C LEU A 92 -3.11 -10.11 12.43
N LEU A 93 -4.19 -9.98 11.63
CA LEU A 93 -5.47 -10.65 11.93
C LEU A 93 -5.36 -12.17 11.87
N ARG A 94 -4.60 -12.69 10.89
CA ARG A 94 -4.32 -14.12 10.76
C ARG A 94 -3.58 -14.64 11.99
N ASP A 95 -2.53 -13.94 12.40
CA ASP A 95 -1.62 -14.39 13.47
C ASP A 95 -2.26 -14.21 14.87
N MET A 96 -3.15 -13.22 15.05
CA MET A 96 -3.99 -13.12 16.24
C MET A 96 -4.90 -14.35 16.41
N ASN A 97 -5.39 -14.92 15.30
CA ASN A 97 -6.20 -16.14 15.28
C ASN A 97 -7.47 -16.08 16.20
N ILE A 98 -8.06 -14.89 16.34
CA ILE A 98 -9.27 -14.63 17.14
C ILE A 98 -10.51 -14.32 16.27
N PHE A 99 -10.36 -14.27 14.95
CA PHE A 99 -11.41 -13.95 13.98
C PHE A 99 -11.63 -15.10 13.01
N THR A 100 -12.88 -15.35 12.63
CA THR A 100 -13.18 -16.32 11.55
C THR A 100 -12.70 -15.80 10.19
N LYS A 101 -12.62 -16.67 9.17
CA LYS A 101 -12.24 -16.24 7.82
C LYS A 101 -13.21 -15.23 7.23
N GLU A 102 -14.50 -15.36 7.54
CA GLU A 102 -15.56 -14.45 7.11
C GLU A 102 -15.41 -13.09 7.79
N GLU A 103 -15.11 -13.06 9.09
CA GLU A 103 -14.82 -11.82 9.83
C GLU A 103 -13.55 -11.15 9.31
N GLN A 104 -12.47 -11.89 9.08
CA GLN A 104 -11.24 -11.38 8.49
C GLN A 104 -11.49 -10.78 7.09
N THR A 105 -12.25 -11.48 6.25
CA THR A 105 -12.65 -10.99 4.93
C THR A 105 -13.42 -9.68 5.05
N THR A 106 -14.38 -9.62 5.96
CA THR A 106 -15.21 -8.43 6.19
C THR A 106 -14.37 -7.25 6.65
N ILE A 107 -13.47 -7.45 7.62
CA ILE A 107 -12.58 -6.39 8.11
C ILE A 107 -11.70 -5.87 6.98
N LEU A 108 -11.05 -6.78 6.25
CA LEU A 108 -10.08 -6.42 5.22
C LEU A 108 -10.72 -5.74 4.01
N LYS A 109 -11.92 -6.17 3.59
CA LYS A 109 -12.68 -5.49 2.52
C LYS A 109 -13.13 -4.08 2.93
N ALA A 110 -13.63 -3.92 4.16
CA ALA A 110 -14.00 -2.62 4.70
C ALA A 110 -12.83 -1.63 4.70
N ILE A 111 -11.65 -2.08 5.16
CA ILE A 111 -10.42 -1.27 5.14
C ILE A 111 -9.98 -0.97 3.71
N PHE A 112 -9.93 -1.98 2.83
CA PHE A 112 -9.49 -1.82 1.45
C PHE A 112 -10.31 -0.76 0.70
N HIS A 113 -11.64 -0.84 0.80
CA HIS A 113 -12.55 0.05 0.11
C HIS A 113 -12.85 1.35 0.86
N ARG A 114 -12.26 1.61 2.04
CA ARG A 114 -12.46 2.89 2.77
C ARG A 114 -12.17 4.08 1.87
N GLY A 115 -11.17 3.91 0.99
CA GLY A 115 -10.67 4.83 -0.04
C GLY A 115 -11.75 5.33 -0.99
N ASP A 116 -12.55 4.40 -1.46
CA ASP A 116 -13.42 4.57 -2.61
C ASP A 116 -14.82 5.02 -2.17
N ARG A 117 -14.97 6.33 -2.04
CA ARG A 117 -16.24 6.97 -1.69
C ARG A 117 -17.12 7.22 -2.91
N SER A 118 -16.62 6.94 -4.12
CA SER A 118 -17.36 7.09 -5.38
C SER A 118 -18.33 5.95 -5.66
N ARG A 119 -18.07 4.78 -5.05
CA ARG A 119 -18.91 3.57 -5.17
C ARG A 119 -19.54 3.20 -3.83
N VAL A 120 -20.69 2.56 -3.92
CA VAL A 120 -21.37 1.90 -2.79
C VAL A 120 -20.88 0.46 -2.71
N HIS A 121 -20.43 0.05 -1.53
CA HIS A 121 -19.96 -1.31 -1.26
C HIS A 121 -20.83 -1.97 -0.17
N GLY A 122 -20.28 -2.98 0.51
CA GLY A 122 -20.95 -3.69 1.59
C GLY A 122 -21.23 -2.83 2.83
N PRO A 123 -22.00 -3.36 3.79
CA PRO A 123 -22.46 -2.58 4.93
C PRO A 123 -21.32 -2.03 5.80
N TYR A 124 -20.23 -2.77 5.97
CA TYR A 124 -19.11 -2.33 6.81
C TYR A 124 -18.20 -1.32 6.10
N GLU A 125 -18.04 -1.45 4.80
CA GLU A 125 -17.38 -0.48 3.92
C GLU A 125 -18.10 0.87 4.01
N GLU A 126 -19.44 0.87 3.94
CA GLU A 126 -20.23 2.10 4.05
C GLU A 126 -20.17 2.69 5.46
N ILE A 127 -20.21 1.85 6.51
CA ILE A 127 -20.05 2.30 7.89
C ILE A 127 -18.72 3.01 8.11
N VAL A 128 -17.59 2.43 7.68
CA VAL A 128 -16.27 3.05 7.92
C VAL A 128 -16.08 4.32 7.11
N LYS A 129 -16.60 4.40 5.87
CA LYS A 129 -16.56 5.63 5.07
C LYS A 129 -17.31 6.77 5.76
N ASP A 130 -18.50 6.48 6.29
CA ASP A 130 -19.33 7.46 6.96
C ASP A 130 -18.74 7.88 8.32
N ALA A 131 -18.26 6.92 9.11
CA ALA A 131 -17.60 7.18 10.38
C ALA A 131 -16.32 8.02 10.21
N TYR A 132 -15.56 7.77 9.14
CA TYR A 132 -14.39 8.56 8.79
C TYR A 132 -14.75 10.02 8.54
N VAL A 133 -15.77 10.29 7.72
CA VAL A 133 -16.19 11.66 7.41
C VAL A 133 -16.78 12.36 8.64
N MET A 134 -17.56 11.65 9.48
CA MET A 134 -18.02 12.17 10.76
C MET A 134 -16.84 12.58 11.65
N GLN A 135 -15.80 11.73 11.77
CA GLN A 135 -14.62 12.05 12.56
C GLN A 135 -13.93 13.33 12.05
N LEU A 136 -13.75 13.45 10.73
CA LEU A 136 -13.15 14.65 10.15
C LEU A 136 -13.93 15.92 10.52
N TYR A 137 -15.26 15.87 10.43
CA TYR A 137 -16.12 17.01 10.74
C TYR A 137 -16.14 17.36 12.24
N PHE A 138 -16.37 16.37 13.11
CA PHE A 138 -16.49 16.62 14.55
C PHE A 138 -15.16 16.99 15.21
N GLN A 139 -14.03 16.54 14.65
CA GLN A 139 -12.72 16.95 15.12
C GLN A 139 -12.38 18.38 14.72
N ASN A 140 -12.80 18.81 13.52
CA ASN A 140 -12.60 20.18 13.05
C ASN A 140 -13.71 20.57 12.06
N SER A 141 -14.71 21.31 12.55
CA SER A 141 -15.84 21.74 11.73
C SER A 141 -15.48 22.76 10.66
N SER A 142 -14.31 23.41 10.74
CA SER A 142 -13.81 24.30 9.69
C SER A 142 -12.98 23.58 8.62
N ARG A 143 -12.91 22.25 8.66
CA ARG A 143 -12.14 21.45 7.69
C ARG A 143 -12.87 21.42 6.36
N ILE A 144 -12.12 21.70 5.29
CA ILE A 144 -12.62 21.58 3.92
C ILE A 144 -12.80 20.10 3.57
N LEU A 145 -14.02 19.73 3.19
CA LEU A 145 -14.40 18.39 2.78
C LEU A 145 -14.62 18.33 1.27
N SER A 146 -14.39 17.16 0.66
CA SER A 146 -14.73 16.95 -0.75
C SER A 146 -16.26 16.92 -0.94
N GLN A 147 -16.73 17.15 -2.18
CA GLN A 147 -18.17 17.06 -2.49
C GLN A 147 -18.77 15.69 -2.14
N GLN A 148 -17.99 14.62 -2.33
CA GLN A 148 -18.39 13.26 -1.96
C GLN A 148 -18.53 13.10 -0.44
N ASP A 149 -17.59 13.67 0.32
CA ASP A 149 -17.63 13.63 1.79
C ASP A 149 -18.81 14.45 2.33
N VAL A 150 -19.07 15.65 1.80
CA VAL A 150 -20.23 16.48 2.19
C VAL A 150 -21.55 15.73 1.94
N SER A 151 -21.67 15.07 0.78
CA SER A 151 -22.87 14.30 0.43
C SER A 151 -23.09 13.13 1.41
N ARG A 152 -22.02 12.43 1.80
CA ARG A 152 -22.07 11.37 2.82
C ARG A 152 -22.45 11.92 4.19
N LEU A 153 -21.79 12.99 4.64
CA LEU A 153 -22.04 13.61 5.94
C LEU A 153 -23.51 14.01 6.09
N ARG A 154 -24.08 14.64 5.04
CA ARG A 154 -25.49 15.02 4.97
C ARG A 154 -26.44 13.83 5.13
N ASN A 155 -26.16 12.74 4.41
CA ASN A 155 -26.97 11.52 4.51
C ASN A 155 -26.94 10.93 5.93
N VAL A 156 -25.76 10.89 6.55
CA VAL A 156 -25.59 10.40 7.92
C VAL A 156 -26.27 11.31 8.94
N PHE A 157 -26.21 12.63 8.76
CA PHE A 157 -26.87 13.58 9.66
C PHE A 157 -28.38 13.44 9.60
N ARG A 158 -28.95 13.25 8.42
CA ARG A 158 -30.38 12.92 8.26
C ARG A 158 -30.74 11.59 8.93
N GLU A 159 -29.91 10.55 8.76
CA GLU A 159 -30.10 9.24 9.40
C GLU A 159 -30.12 9.35 10.94
N LEU A 160 -29.29 10.25 11.50
CA LEU A 160 -29.13 10.47 12.92
C LEU A 160 -29.99 11.62 13.48
N ALA A 161 -30.77 12.30 12.64
CA ALA A 161 -31.54 13.50 12.98
C ALA A 161 -30.69 14.63 13.61
N ILE A 162 -29.47 14.83 13.07
CA ILE A 162 -28.58 15.94 13.44
C ILE A 162 -28.86 17.13 12.49
N PRO A 163 -29.02 18.37 13.01
CA PRO A 163 -29.18 19.55 12.17
C PRO A 163 -28.01 19.76 11.19
N GLU A 164 -28.33 20.17 9.95
CA GLU A 164 -27.35 20.49 8.91
C GLU A 164 -26.88 21.96 9.08
N ASP A 165 -25.98 22.21 10.04
CA ASP A 165 -25.52 23.57 10.38
C ASP A 165 -24.24 24.02 9.64
N PHE A 166 -23.85 23.33 8.55
CA PHE A 166 -22.64 23.63 7.79
C PHE A 166 -22.95 24.29 6.44
N SER A 167 -22.16 25.30 6.06
CA SER A 167 -22.32 26.04 4.81
C SER A 167 -21.89 25.19 3.61
N ASP A 168 -22.58 25.35 2.47
CA ASP A 168 -22.18 24.79 1.17
C ASP A 168 -20.93 25.53 0.61
N GLU A 169 -19.90 25.80 1.42
CA GLU A 169 -18.67 26.38 0.90
C GLU A 169 -17.91 25.34 0.08
N MET A 170 -18.29 25.36 -1.19
CA MET A 170 -17.80 24.54 -2.28
C MET A 170 -16.48 25.08 -2.78
N HIS A 171 -15.47 24.24 -2.90
CA HIS A 171 -14.42 24.48 -3.87
C HIS A 171 -14.00 23.18 -4.53
N ASP A 172 -14.15 23.16 -5.85
CA ASP A 172 -13.61 22.15 -6.74
C ASP A 172 -12.08 22.23 -6.67
N SER A 173 -11.49 21.41 -5.79
CA SER A 173 -10.05 21.20 -5.74
C SER A 173 -9.64 19.99 -6.57
N ASP A 174 -10.34 19.70 -7.67
CA ASP A 174 -9.80 18.82 -8.71
C ASP A 174 -9.15 19.62 -9.85
N LYS A 175 -8.43 20.69 -9.51
CA LYS A 175 -7.28 21.10 -10.32
C LYS A 175 -6.11 20.17 -10.00
N ARG A 176 -6.22 18.90 -10.39
CA ARG A 176 -5.02 18.18 -10.79
C ARG A 176 -4.51 18.94 -12.00
N GLY A 177 -3.53 19.81 -11.75
CA GLY A 177 -2.76 20.42 -12.81
C GLY A 177 -2.43 19.32 -13.80
N ILE A 178 -2.72 19.59 -15.07
CA ILE A 178 -2.19 18.82 -16.18
C ILE A 178 -0.67 18.95 -16.03
N LEU A 179 -0.08 18.06 -15.23
CA LEU A 179 1.36 17.95 -15.13
C LEU A 179 1.78 17.59 -16.55
N GLN A 180 2.61 18.45 -17.13
CA GLN A 180 3.37 18.14 -18.33
C GLN A 180 3.86 16.71 -18.20
N ASN A 181 3.67 15.92 -19.26
CA ASN A 181 4.10 14.54 -19.35
C ASN A 181 5.62 14.48 -19.13
N THR A 182 6.02 14.37 -17.86
CA THR A 182 7.39 14.15 -17.47
C THR A 182 7.69 12.72 -17.82
N ASP A 183 8.81 12.49 -18.50
CA ASP A 183 9.26 11.14 -18.82
C ASP A 183 9.62 10.39 -17.53
N ARG A 184 8.61 9.78 -16.89
CA ARG A 184 8.72 9.08 -15.60
C ARG A 184 9.67 7.90 -15.71
N ARG A 185 9.77 7.27 -16.88
CA ARG A 185 10.74 6.20 -17.16
C ARG A 185 12.18 6.72 -17.16
N SER A 186 12.46 7.84 -17.80
CA SER A 186 13.79 8.46 -17.70
C SER A 186 14.10 8.85 -16.24
N LYS A 187 13.13 9.45 -15.54
CA LYS A 187 13.27 9.76 -14.11
C LYS A 187 13.52 8.52 -13.24
N LEU A 188 12.85 7.39 -13.54
CA LEU A 188 13.06 6.11 -12.86
C LEU A 188 14.51 5.64 -13.01
N ALA A 189 15.06 5.70 -14.23
CA ALA A 189 16.46 5.35 -14.46
C ALA A 189 17.43 6.31 -13.76
N ASP A 190 17.17 7.62 -13.77
CA ASP A 190 18.01 8.62 -13.09
C ASP A 190 18.07 8.37 -11.57
N ILE A 191 16.91 8.09 -10.95
CA ILE A 191 16.82 7.73 -9.53
C ILE A 191 17.57 6.44 -9.24
N ALA A 192 17.34 5.41 -10.06
CA ALA A 192 17.99 4.11 -9.89
C ALA A 192 19.51 4.21 -10.02
N GLU A 193 19.99 4.99 -10.99
CA GLU A 193 21.42 5.24 -11.19
C GLU A 193 22.05 5.98 -10.00
N ALA A 194 21.37 7.00 -9.47
CA ALA A 194 21.82 7.73 -8.29
C ALA A 194 21.93 6.80 -7.06
N LEU A 195 20.84 6.11 -6.71
CA LEU A 195 20.81 5.21 -5.55
C LEU A 195 21.71 3.97 -5.74
N GLY A 196 21.86 3.50 -6.98
CA GLY A 196 22.79 2.43 -7.32
C GLY A 196 24.25 2.81 -7.09
N ARG A 197 24.62 4.08 -7.29
CA ARG A 197 26.01 4.57 -7.07
C ARG A 197 26.32 4.88 -5.61
N GLU A 198 25.30 4.95 -4.76
CA GLU A 198 25.42 5.32 -3.36
C GLU A 198 25.94 4.21 -2.44
N ASN A 199 26.13 2.99 -2.97
CA ASN A 199 26.59 1.81 -2.22
C ASN A 199 25.77 1.59 -0.93
N ILE A 200 24.44 1.58 -1.08
CA ILE A 200 23.51 1.37 0.02
C ILE A 200 23.71 -0.04 0.55
N ILE A 201 24.05 -0.18 1.82
CA ILE A 201 24.28 -1.49 2.44
C ILE A 201 22.97 -1.99 3.05
N GLY A 202 22.55 -3.22 2.73
CA GLY A 202 21.28 -3.80 3.19
C GLY A 202 21.29 -4.22 4.65
N VAL A 203 21.59 -3.29 5.56
CA VAL A 203 21.62 -3.49 7.01
C VAL A 203 20.87 -2.36 7.71
N PRO A 204 20.24 -2.60 8.88
CA PRO A 204 19.49 -1.57 9.60
C PRO A 204 20.28 -0.31 9.93
N GLY A 205 21.61 -0.37 9.93
CA GLY A 205 22.48 0.79 10.17
C GLY A 205 22.46 1.82 9.03
N ASP A 206 22.21 1.41 7.79
CA ASP A 206 22.12 2.32 6.64
C ASP A 206 20.73 2.95 6.58
N GLU A 207 20.66 4.29 6.61
CA GLU A 207 19.41 5.03 6.60
C GLU A 207 18.60 4.83 5.32
N ARG A 208 19.27 4.77 4.18
CA ARG A 208 18.63 4.62 2.87
C ARG A 208 18.02 3.24 2.70
N TYR A 209 18.67 2.23 3.29
CA TYR A 209 18.06 0.90 3.37
C TYR A 209 16.82 0.90 4.28
N ARG A 210 16.83 1.63 5.40
CA ARG A 210 15.63 1.77 6.24
C ARG A 210 14.48 2.45 5.49
N GLU A 211 14.78 3.46 4.68
CA GLU A 211 13.79 4.14 3.82
C GLU A 211 13.16 3.19 2.80
N ILE A 212 13.97 2.37 2.12
CA ILE A 212 13.49 1.34 1.19
C ILE A 212 12.59 0.32 1.92
N CYS A 213 12.96 -0.12 3.11
CA CYS A 213 12.18 -1.08 3.88
C CYS A 213 10.89 -0.47 4.48
N ASN A 214 10.80 0.85 4.63
CA ASN A 214 9.68 1.52 5.29
C ASN A 214 8.32 1.25 4.61
N TYR A 215 8.30 0.87 3.33
CA TYR A 215 7.07 0.49 2.65
C TYR A 215 6.42 -0.79 3.20
N TRP A 216 7.17 -1.66 3.89
CA TRP A 216 6.66 -2.93 4.44
C TRP A 216 6.90 -2.95 5.95
N PRO A 217 5.96 -2.45 6.77
CA PRO A 217 6.19 -2.22 8.18
C PRO A 217 6.05 -3.49 9.06
N ASP A 218 6.42 -4.66 8.54
CA ASP A 218 6.37 -5.92 9.26
C ASP A 218 7.41 -5.96 10.39
N GLN A 219 7.10 -6.73 11.43
CA GLN A 219 8.07 -7.02 12.48
C GLN A 219 9.27 -7.77 11.86
N GLY A 220 10.47 -7.19 12.03
CA GLY A 220 11.70 -7.79 11.50
C GLY A 220 11.94 -7.57 10.01
N ILE A 221 11.25 -6.62 9.36
CA ILE A 221 11.39 -6.36 7.92
C ILE A 221 12.84 -6.24 7.45
N TYR A 222 13.70 -5.57 8.23
CA TYR A 222 15.11 -5.40 7.86
C TYR A 222 15.87 -6.72 7.72
N LYS A 223 15.49 -7.75 8.49
CA LYS A 223 16.06 -9.09 8.42
C LYS A 223 15.44 -9.89 7.27
N VAL A 224 14.14 -9.74 7.04
CA VAL A 224 13.43 -10.42 5.94
C VAL A 224 13.99 -9.98 4.58
N LEU A 225 14.22 -8.68 4.41
CA LEU A 225 14.77 -8.13 3.16
C LEU A 225 16.30 -8.17 3.09
N GLN A 226 16.98 -8.54 4.18
CA GLN A 226 18.43 -8.66 4.17
C GLN A 226 18.85 -9.68 3.11
N SER A 227 19.77 -9.27 2.23
CA SER A 227 20.22 -10.07 1.09
C SER A 227 19.11 -10.48 0.08
N ASN A 228 17.93 -9.86 0.12
CA ASN A 228 16.79 -10.16 -0.77
C ASN A 228 15.99 -8.88 -1.14
N TRP A 229 16.64 -7.72 -1.21
CA TRP A 229 15.98 -6.42 -1.35
C TRP A 229 16.03 -5.82 -2.76
N CYS A 230 16.37 -6.60 -3.79
CA CYS A 230 16.41 -6.13 -5.18
C CYS A 230 15.05 -5.61 -5.66
N ALA A 231 13.96 -6.33 -5.41
CA ALA A 231 12.61 -5.88 -5.76
C ALA A 231 12.12 -4.71 -4.89
N ALA A 232 12.52 -4.67 -3.61
CA ALA A 232 12.25 -3.52 -2.74
C ALA A 232 12.95 -2.23 -3.24
N PHE A 233 14.19 -2.35 -3.73
CA PHE A 233 14.92 -1.25 -4.38
C PHE A 233 14.19 -0.75 -5.63
N VAL A 234 13.77 -1.66 -6.51
CA VAL A 234 13.01 -1.29 -7.72
C VAL A 234 11.69 -0.61 -7.38
N TYR A 235 10.96 -1.13 -6.38
CA TYR A 235 9.73 -0.51 -5.87
C TYR A 235 9.97 0.92 -5.37
N HIS A 236 11.01 1.13 -4.55
CA HIS A 236 11.34 2.45 -4.04
C HIS A 236 11.67 3.44 -5.19
N CYS A 237 12.44 3.00 -6.20
CA CYS A 237 12.73 3.82 -7.37
C CYS A 237 11.44 4.18 -8.14
N CYS A 238 10.52 3.23 -8.33
CA CYS A 238 9.22 3.46 -8.96
C CYS A 238 8.38 4.49 -8.19
N MET A 239 8.29 4.37 -6.87
CA MET A 239 7.55 5.32 -6.03
C MET A 239 8.13 6.74 -6.13
N GLN A 240 9.46 6.90 -6.08
CA GLN A 240 10.12 8.21 -6.24
C GLN A 240 9.99 8.80 -7.65
N ALA A 241 9.93 7.93 -8.68
CA ALA A 241 9.68 8.33 -10.06
C ALA A 241 8.22 8.77 -10.31
N GLY A 242 7.31 8.46 -9.38
CA GLY A 242 5.89 8.76 -9.48
C GLY A 242 5.06 7.63 -10.08
N PHE A 243 5.62 6.43 -10.23
CA PHE A 243 4.86 5.20 -10.46
C PHE A 243 4.31 4.69 -9.12
N GLN A 244 3.26 5.37 -8.64
CA GLN A 244 2.61 5.02 -7.39
C GLN A 244 1.92 3.65 -7.54
N LEU A 245 2.33 2.69 -6.73
CA LEU A 245 1.81 1.32 -6.66
C LEU A 245 1.40 1.00 -5.20
N PRO A 246 0.41 0.12 -4.96
CA PRO A 246 0.21 -0.45 -3.64
C PRO A 246 1.36 -1.41 -3.30
N ILE A 247 1.60 -1.68 -2.02
CA ILE A 247 2.69 -2.57 -1.57
C ILE A 247 2.52 -4.04 -2.01
N ARG A 248 1.31 -4.37 -2.48
CA ARG A 248 0.87 -5.64 -3.04
C ARG A 248 -0.23 -5.32 -4.05
N ASP A 249 -0.14 -5.87 -5.26
CA ASP A 249 -1.24 -5.82 -6.21
C ASP A 249 -2.48 -6.52 -5.61
N PRO A 250 -3.69 -5.93 -5.65
CA PRO A 250 -4.86 -6.55 -5.03
C PRO A 250 -5.07 -7.96 -5.56
N ASN A 251 -5.25 -8.93 -4.65
CA ASN A 251 -5.36 -10.36 -4.96
C ASN A 251 -4.06 -11.07 -5.36
N GLY A 252 -2.94 -10.36 -5.56
CA GLY A 252 -1.65 -10.97 -5.88
C GLY A 252 -1.13 -11.88 -4.77
N MET A 253 -0.38 -12.93 -5.09
CA MET A 253 0.08 -13.89 -4.07
C MET A 253 1.16 -13.30 -3.15
N TYR A 254 2.00 -12.42 -3.71
CA TYR A 254 3.16 -11.84 -3.05
C TYR A 254 3.13 -10.30 -3.09
N ARG A 255 3.87 -9.67 -2.18
CA ARG A 255 4.08 -8.21 -2.13
C ARG A 255 5.12 -7.79 -3.18
N LEU A 256 5.07 -6.53 -3.62
CA LEU A 256 6.03 -5.98 -4.61
C LEU A 256 7.46 -5.80 -4.07
N ALA A 257 7.75 -6.31 -2.87
CA ALA A 257 9.11 -6.56 -2.39
C ALA A 257 9.71 -7.89 -2.92
N GLY A 258 8.94 -8.70 -3.66
CA GLY A 258 9.41 -9.94 -4.27
C GLY A 258 9.33 -9.89 -5.80
N VAL A 259 10.31 -10.47 -6.48
CA VAL A 259 10.42 -10.43 -7.96
C VAL A 259 9.21 -11.06 -8.65
N GLY A 260 8.70 -12.19 -8.14
CA GLY A 260 7.51 -12.86 -8.68
C GLY A 260 6.27 -11.96 -8.70
N ALA A 261 6.11 -11.07 -7.71
CA ALA A 261 4.98 -10.14 -7.70
C ALA A 261 5.03 -9.12 -8.85
N TRP A 262 6.24 -8.69 -9.25
CA TRP A 262 6.42 -7.82 -10.41
C TRP A 262 6.08 -8.55 -11.71
N LEU A 263 6.48 -9.82 -11.81
CA LEU A 263 6.20 -10.65 -12.97
C LEU A 263 4.70 -10.91 -13.12
N ASP A 264 4.01 -11.26 -12.04
CA ASP A 264 2.55 -11.43 -12.04
C ASP A 264 1.85 -10.13 -12.41
N TRP A 265 2.20 -9.03 -11.73
CA TRP A 265 1.61 -7.71 -11.97
C TRP A 265 1.80 -7.23 -13.41
N ALA A 266 2.96 -7.45 -14.01
CA ALA A 266 3.25 -7.01 -15.38
C ALA A 266 2.56 -7.84 -16.47
N GLN A 267 2.01 -9.01 -16.12
CA GLN A 267 1.29 -9.90 -17.04
C GLN A 267 -0.23 -9.76 -16.96
N LEU A 268 -0.75 -8.98 -16.00
CA LEU A 268 -2.18 -8.75 -15.88
C LEU A 268 -2.74 -8.15 -17.19
N PRO A 269 -3.98 -8.50 -17.59
CA PRO A 269 -4.59 -7.95 -18.80
C PRO A 269 -4.63 -6.41 -18.84
N GLU A 270 -4.72 -5.78 -17.67
CA GLU A 270 -4.81 -4.32 -17.54
C GLU A 270 -3.45 -3.61 -17.66
N THR A 271 -2.35 -4.32 -17.40
CA THR A 271 -0.99 -3.77 -17.47
C THR A 271 -0.29 -4.23 -18.75
N GLY A 272 -0.18 -5.54 -18.98
CA GLY A 272 0.44 -6.12 -20.17
C GLY A 272 1.85 -5.58 -20.46
N PHE A 273 2.61 -5.21 -19.42
CA PHE A 273 3.91 -4.53 -19.54
C PHE A 273 5.09 -5.48 -19.74
N LEU A 274 4.90 -6.78 -19.55
CA LEU A 274 5.97 -7.77 -19.72
C LEU A 274 6.26 -8.02 -21.20
N CYS A 275 7.53 -7.88 -21.57
CA CYS A 275 8.10 -8.28 -22.85
C CYS A 275 9.14 -9.36 -22.60
N PHE A 276 8.92 -10.60 -23.05
CA PHE A 276 9.92 -11.67 -22.92
C PHE A 276 11.16 -11.36 -23.76
N ASP A 277 12.33 -11.77 -23.28
CA ASP A 277 13.57 -11.57 -24.03
C ASP A 277 13.51 -12.28 -25.39
N GLY A 278 14.06 -11.64 -26.43
CA GLY A 278 14.01 -12.13 -27.81
C GLY A 278 12.63 -12.10 -28.49
N GLN A 279 11.55 -11.77 -27.78
CA GLN A 279 10.22 -11.69 -28.36
C GLN A 279 10.06 -10.41 -29.20
N ASN A 280 9.52 -10.53 -30.41
CA ASN A 280 9.11 -9.42 -31.29
C ASN A 280 10.19 -8.36 -31.59
N GLY A 281 11.49 -8.72 -31.48
CA GLY A 281 12.57 -7.75 -31.67
C GLY A 281 12.61 -6.64 -30.62
N PHE A 282 12.06 -6.90 -29.42
CA PHE A 282 12.09 -5.95 -28.32
C PHE A 282 13.53 -5.53 -28.00
N THR A 283 13.76 -4.22 -27.97
CA THR A 283 15.05 -3.65 -27.55
C THR A 283 14.85 -2.94 -26.21
N PRO A 284 15.59 -3.34 -25.16
CA PRO A 284 15.55 -2.68 -23.86
C PRO A 284 15.93 -1.22 -23.98
N GLN A 285 15.25 -0.39 -23.21
CA GLN A 285 15.43 1.05 -23.16
C GLN A 285 15.68 1.48 -21.73
N ARG A 286 16.29 2.66 -21.57
CA ARG A 286 16.46 3.30 -20.27
C ARG A 286 15.11 3.38 -19.54
N GLY A 287 15.11 2.97 -18.27
CA GLY A 287 13.90 2.92 -17.44
C GLY A 287 13.00 1.71 -17.66
N ASP A 288 13.38 0.75 -18.51
CA ASP A 288 12.80 -0.59 -18.43
C ASP A 288 13.30 -1.28 -17.16
N ILE A 289 12.47 -2.13 -16.58
CA ILE A 289 12.88 -3.02 -15.49
C ILE A 289 13.25 -4.37 -16.10
N VAL A 290 14.40 -4.93 -15.73
CA VAL A 290 14.84 -6.25 -16.20
C VAL A 290 14.55 -7.30 -15.12
N ILE A 291 14.00 -8.44 -15.53
CA ILE A 291 13.78 -9.62 -14.69
C ILE A 291 14.73 -10.72 -15.15
N TYR A 292 15.48 -11.30 -14.22
CA TYR A 292 16.43 -12.36 -14.52
C TYR A 292 15.89 -13.74 -14.18
N GLU A 293 16.26 -14.74 -14.98
CA GLU A 293 15.93 -16.14 -14.79
C GLU A 293 17.19 -16.92 -14.37
N LYS A 294 17.21 -17.40 -13.13
CA LYS A 294 18.28 -18.24 -12.57
C LYS A 294 19.66 -17.62 -12.70
N LEU A 295 19.77 -16.34 -12.35
CA LEU A 295 21.02 -15.60 -12.41
C LEU A 295 21.92 -15.87 -11.20
N LEU A 296 21.32 -15.94 -10.01
CA LEU A 296 21.99 -16.06 -8.72
C LEU A 296 21.67 -17.38 -7.99
N THR A 297 20.53 -17.99 -8.31
CA THR A 297 20.03 -19.24 -7.72
C THR A 297 19.39 -20.13 -8.79
N ASP A 298 19.04 -21.38 -8.45
CA ASP A 298 18.29 -22.27 -9.35
C ASP A 298 16.77 -22.00 -9.36
N VAL A 299 16.31 -20.97 -8.63
CA VAL A 299 14.90 -20.55 -8.59
C VAL A 299 14.62 -19.64 -9.79
N SER A 300 13.43 -19.77 -10.38
CA SER A 300 12.98 -18.87 -11.45
C SER A 300 12.85 -17.44 -10.94
N HIS A 301 12.93 -16.45 -11.85
CA HIS A 301 12.73 -15.02 -11.57
C HIS A 301 13.42 -14.55 -10.26
N ASP A 302 14.72 -14.83 -10.13
CA ASP A 302 15.44 -14.72 -8.85
C ASP A 302 16.06 -13.36 -8.60
N HIS A 303 16.11 -12.49 -9.62
CA HIS A 303 16.67 -11.15 -9.50
C HIS A 303 15.97 -10.13 -10.41
N ILE A 304 16.13 -8.85 -10.07
CA ILE A 304 15.49 -7.73 -10.79
C ILE A 304 16.40 -6.48 -10.73
N GLY A 305 16.34 -5.68 -11.79
CA GLY A 305 17.10 -4.42 -11.90
C GLY A 305 16.41 -3.38 -12.77
N ILE A 306 16.99 -2.19 -12.87
CA ILE A 306 16.52 -1.12 -13.77
C ILE A 306 17.58 -0.86 -14.83
N VAL A 307 17.18 -0.90 -16.10
CA VAL A 307 18.02 -0.66 -17.26
C VAL A 307 18.35 0.83 -17.36
N LEU A 308 19.64 1.14 -17.42
CA LEU A 308 20.16 2.50 -17.58
C LEU A 308 20.63 2.78 -19.01
N ALA A 309 21.21 1.77 -19.66
CA ALA A 309 21.62 1.76 -21.06
C ALA A 309 21.69 0.31 -21.56
N CYS A 310 21.62 0.13 -22.87
CA CYS A 310 21.66 -1.18 -23.52
C CYS A 310 22.42 -1.06 -24.84
N ASP A 311 23.37 -1.97 -25.07
CA ASP A 311 24.03 -2.17 -26.36
C ASP A 311 23.85 -3.63 -26.84
N ASP A 312 24.55 -4.03 -27.89
CA ASP A 312 24.40 -5.36 -28.50
C ASP A 312 24.88 -6.53 -27.61
N LYS A 313 25.73 -6.26 -26.61
CA LYS A 313 26.37 -7.28 -25.76
C LYS A 313 26.04 -7.13 -24.29
N GLU A 314 25.89 -5.89 -23.82
CA GLU A 314 25.77 -5.59 -22.41
C GLU A 314 24.58 -4.68 -22.13
N ILE A 315 24.02 -4.84 -20.92
CA ILE A 315 23.07 -3.92 -20.32
C ILE A 315 23.72 -3.26 -19.11
N LEU A 316 23.70 -1.92 -19.07
CA LEU A 316 24.04 -1.17 -17.87
C LEU A 316 22.79 -1.15 -16.99
N VAL A 317 22.92 -1.64 -15.76
CA VAL A 317 21.80 -1.78 -14.83
C VAL A 317 22.12 -1.16 -13.48
N ALA A 318 21.08 -0.65 -12.82
CA ALA A 318 21.11 -0.35 -11.40
C ALA A 318 20.33 -1.42 -10.65
N GLU A 319 20.95 -1.98 -9.61
CA GLU A 319 20.37 -3.06 -8.83
C GLU A 319 20.56 -2.83 -7.34
N GLY A 320 19.54 -3.16 -6.57
CA GLY A 320 19.69 -3.45 -5.14
C GLY A 320 20.19 -4.88 -4.95
N ASN A 321 20.89 -5.14 -3.84
CA ASN A 321 21.40 -6.47 -3.50
C ASN A 321 22.22 -7.12 -4.63
N ARG A 322 23.19 -6.40 -5.18
CA ARG A 322 24.05 -6.91 -6.27
C ARG A 322 24.64 -8.27 -5.90
N ASP A 323 24.44 -9.25 -6.77
CA ASP A 323 25.01 -10.59 -6.69
C ASP A 323 24.82 -11.28 -5.32
N ASN A 324 23.72 -10.98 -4.61
CA ASN A 324 23.43 -11.41 -3.23
C ASN A 324 24.49 -10.98 -2.19
N GLN A 325 25.26 -9.94 -2.48
CA GLN A 325 26.28 -9.39 -1.60
C GLN A 325 25.77 -8.22 -0.75
N ASN A 326 24.46 -7.94 -0.78
CA ASN A 326 23.77 -7.03 0.12
C ASN A 326 24.18 -5.55 0.01
N TYR A 327 24.49 -5.06 -1.20
CA TYR A 327 24.70 -3.64 -1.50
C TYR A 327 24.05 -3.19 -2.82
N SER A 328 23.75 -1.91 -2.99
CA SER A 328 23.32 -1.34 -4.30
C SER A 328 24.51 -1.06 -5.21
N SER A 329 24.33 -1.22 -6.52
CA SER A 329 25.40 -0.95 -7.49
C SER A 329 24.85 -0.57 -8.86
N VAL A 330 25.68 0.13 -9.64
CA VAL A 330 25.52 0.32 -11.09
C VAL A 330 26.66 -0.39 -11.81
N PHE A 331 26.33 -1.29 -12.74
CA PHE A 331 27.32 -2.12 -13.44
C PHE A 331 26.73 -2.75 -14.70
N TYR A 332 27.60 -3.32 -15.53
CA TYR A 332 27.20 -4.02 -16.74
C TYR A 332 26.90 -5.50 -16.45
N ARG A 333 25.84 -6.02 -17.06
CA ARG A 333 25.56 -7.45 -17.19
C ARG A 333 25.51 -7.84 -18.66
N ASP A 334 25.79 -9.12 -18.95
CA ASP A 334 25.63 -9.71 -20.28
C ASP A 334 24.15 -9.70 -20.67
N ARG A 335 23.86 -9.10 -21.83
CA ARG A 335 22.49 -8.92 -22.35
C ARG A 335 21.81 -10.25 -22.69
N TRP A 336 22.57 -11.31 -22.96
CA TRP A 336 22.02 -12.57 -23.47
C TRP A 336 22.01 -13.68 -22.43
N ARG A 337 22.36 -13.36 -21.17
CA ARG A 337 22.51 -14.34 -20.11
C ARG A 337 21.47 -14.15 -19.02
N CYS A 338 20.72 -15.23 -18.76
CA CYS A 338 19.80 -15.32 -17.62
C CYS A 338 18.77 -14.18 -17.58
N ILE A 339 18.32 -13.65 -18.72
CA ILE A 339 17.24 -12.67 -18.77
C ILE A 339 15.94 -13.39 -19.08
N LEU A 340 14.93 -13.21 -18.22
CA LEU A 340 13.57 -13.68 -18.47
C LEU A 340 12.84 -12.73 -19.43
N GLY A 341 12.95 -11.43 -19.15
CA GLY A 341 12.31 -10.39 -19.93
C GLY A 341 12.40 -9.03 -19.25
N TYR A 342 11.66 -8.08 -19.81
CA TYR A 342 11.66 -6.69 -19.40
C TYR A 342 10.23 -6.22 -19.12
N ILE A 343 10.06 -5.40 -18.09
CA ILE A 343 8.81 -4.72 -17.77
C ILE A 343 8.94 -3.27 -18.22
N ARG A 344 8.12 -2.86 -19.19
CA ARG A 344 8.06 -1.49 -19.69
C ARG A 344 6.78 -0.81 -19.19
N ILE A 345 6.89 -0.10 -18.07
CA ILE A 345 5.76 0.63 -17.48
C ILE A 345 5.42 1.82 -18.37
N ASP A 346 4.15 1.97 -18.73
CA ASP A 346 3.68 3.13 -19.49
C ASP A 346 3.87 4.43 -18.69
N ASN A 347 4.41 5.48 -19.32
CA ASN A 347 4.65 6.79 -18.70
C ASN A 347 3.38 7.47 -18.19
N ASP A 348 2.19 7.05 -18.62
CA ASP A 348 0.88 7.53 -18.18
C ASP A 348 0.18 6.54 -17.22
N TYR A 349 0.82 5.41 -16.88
CA TYR A 349 0.26 4.41 -15.97
C TYR A 349 -0.16 5.01 -14.62
N ARG A 350 -1.41 4.76 -14.25
CA ARG A 350 -1.98 5.08 -12.95
C ARG A 350 -2.63 3.83 -12.40
N PHE A 351 -2.20 3.41 -11.22
CA PHE A 351 -2.81 2.26 -10.57
C PHE A 351 -4.32 2.49 -10.39
N HIS A 352 -5.10 1.53 -10.87
CA HIS A 352 -6.54 1.47 -10.69
C HIS A 352 -6.94 0.02 -10.47
N PHE A 353 -7.82 -0.21 -9.49
CA PHE A 353 -8.40 -1.53 -9.24
C PHE A 353 -9.91 -1.45 -9.37
N SER A 354 -10.47 -2.26 -10.28
CA SER A 354 -11.91 -2.35 -10.54
C SER A 354 -12.50 -3.74 -10.30
N GLY A 355 -11.68 -4.71 -9.89
CA GLY A 355 -12.12 -6.09 -9.65
C GLY A 355 -12.73 -6.31 -8.26
N ASP A 356 -13.07 -7.57 -7.99
CA ASP A 356 -13.48 -8.00 -6.66
C ASP A 356 -12.25 -8.29 -5.80
N TYR A 357 -12.13 -7.58 -4.67
CA TYR A 357 -11.02 -7.82 -3.74
C TYR A 357 -11.27 -9.10 -2.93
N ASN A 358 -10.31 -10.02 -2.96
CA ASN A 358 -10.28 -11.24 -2.17
C ASN A 358 -9.02 -11.26 -1.28
N PRO A 359 -9.16 -10.90 0.01
CA PRO A 359 -8.02 -10.77 0.92
C PRO A 359 -7.38 -12.10 1.36
N ILE A 360 -8.01 -13.26 1.13
CA ILE A 360 -7.57 -14.56 1.68
C ILE A 360 -6.91 -15.46 0.60
N ILE A 361 -6.55 -14.88 -0.55
CA ILE A 361 -5.69 -15.56 -1.54
C ILE A 361 -4.27 -15.67 -1.02
#